data_AF-A0A929X6K9-F1
#
_entry.id   AF-A0A929X6K9-F1
#
_cell.length_a   1.000
_cell.length_b   1.000
_cell.length_c   1.000
_cell.angle_alpha   90.00
_cell.angle_beta   90.00
_cell.angle_gamma   90.00
#
_symmetry.space_group_name_H-M   'P 1'
#
loop_
_entity.id
_entity.type
_entity.pdbx_description
1 polymer ?
#
loop_
_entity_poly.entity_id
_entity_poly.type
_entity_poly.pdbx_seq_one_letter_code
_entity_poly.pdbx_strand_id
1 'polypeptide(L)'
;MAQNLMYLVISLLATGFLRMAGVGIYRVIFLHMQRNHRKQQASEIRFLQVQIPKNAVARSSDIDAKDHIQSMKQNIELMNQVYKNFYAIFDGGWRNKKFGNNAISMEILVEKEVIKFILGVPKDHIVTVEKMIASFYSGAIVAHIKQPKLLEAGKYFAGGEFTLTKKSVYPLKTYEAFEADPMDSILSAFSNLNKDEKVGIQILVEPLHEDWLKKMRKAAEDIKNGKKELGFWG
;
A
#
# COMPACT_ATOMS: atom_id res chain seq x y z
N MET A 1 -19.57 13.58 57.51
CA MET A 1 -18.40 13.76 56.62
C MET A 1 -18.11 12.52 55.77
N ALA A 2 -18.04 11.32 56.35
CA ALA A 2 -17.75 10.07 55.62
C ALA A 2 -18.76 9.70 54.51
N GLN A 3 -20.05 9.94 54.72
CA GLN A 3 -21.09 9.61 53.73
C GLN A 3 -21.01 10.48 52.46
N ASN A 4 -20.70 11.77 52.61
CA ASN A 4 -20.47 12.68 51.48
C ASN A 4 -19.21 12.31 50.71
N LEU A 5 -18.15 11.86 51.41
CA LEU A 5 -16.93 11.36 50.79
C LEU A 5 -17.21 10.08 49.97
N MET A 6 -18.02 9.16 50.51
CA MET A 6 -18.43 7.94 49.82
C MET A 6 -19.23 8.23 48.54
N TYR A 7 -20.22 9.13 48.59
CA TYR A 7 -20.99 9.53 47.40
C TYR A 7 -20.12 10.21 46.33
N LEU A 8 -19.14 11.02 46.74
CA LEU A 8 -18.21 11.66 45.82
C LEU A 8 -17.34 10.63 45.10
N VAL A 9 -16.83 9.62 45.83
CA VAL A 9 -16.05 8.52 45.23
C VAL A 9 -16.90 7.70 44.25
N ILE A 10 -18.14 7.36 44.61
CA ILE A 10 -19.06 6.61 43.72
C ILE A 10 -19.36 7.42 42.45
N SER A 11 -19.60 8.73 42.57
CA SER A 11 -19.83 9.62 41.42
C SER A 11 -18.61 9.72 40.50
N LEU A 12 -17.40 9.82 41.06
CA LEU A 12 -16.16 9.82 40.28
C LEU A 12 -15.94 8.49 39.53
N LEU A 13 -16.20 7.36 40.19
CA LEU A 13 -16.10 6.04 39.56
C LEU A 13 -17.16 5.86 38.45
N ALA A 14 -18.39 6.28 38.71
CA ALA A 14 -19.48 6.20 37.73
C ALA A 14 -19.21 7.07 36.50
N THR A 15 -18.74 8.31 36.68
CA THR A 15 -18.37 9.20 35.57
C THR A 15 -17.16 8.67 34.79
N GLY A 16 -16.16 8.11 35.48
CA GLY A 16 -15.02 7.44 34.85
C GLY A 16 -15.44 6.25 33.98
N PHE A 17 -16.30 5.38 34.52
CA PHE A 17 -16.86 4.24 33.80
C PHE A 17 -17.67 4.67 32.57
N LEU A 18 -18.56 5.65 32.71
CA LEU A 18 -19.36 6.19 31.60
C LEU A 18 -18.48 6.77 30.49
N ARG A 19 -17.39 7.47 30.83
CA ARG A 19 -16.43 7.97 29.84
C ARG A 19 -15.72 6.84 29.12
N MET A 20 -15.22 5.82 29.83
CA MET A 20 -14.57 4.67 29.20
C MET A 20 -15.53 3.89 28.29
N ALA A 21 -16.76 3.64 28.74
CA ALA A 21 -17.80 3.00 27.95
C ALA A 21 -18.12 3.83 26.70
N GLY A 22 -18.29 5.15 26.84
CA GLY A 22 -18.52 6.06 25.73
C GLY A 22 -17.39 6.05 24.69
N VAL A 23 -16.13 6.08 25.12
CA VAL A 23 -14.96 5.97 24.24
C VAL A 23 -14.91 4.61 23.55
N GLY A 24 -15.21 3.53 24.27
CA GLY A 24 -15.27 2.18 23.71
C GLY A 24 -16.34 2.06 22.62
N ILE A 25 -17.56 2.51 22.90
CA ILE A 25 -18.68 2.53 21.95
C ILE A 25 -18.33 3.39 20.73
N TYR A 26 -17.82 4.61 20.95
CA TYR A 26 -17.36 5.48 19.87
C TYR A 26 -16.32 4.79 18.99
N ARG A 27 -15.33 4.11 19.59
CA ARG A 27 -14.28 3.41 18.85
C ARG A 27 -14.84 2.25 18.03
N VAL A 28 -15.78 1.46 18.58
CA VAL A 28 -16.44 0.37 17.85
C VAL A 28 -17.24 0.91 16.67
N ILE A 29 -18.05 1.96 16.88
CA ILE A 29 -18.82 2.61 15.81
C ILE A 29 -17.89 3.17 14.74
N PHE A 30 -16.83 3.87 15.14
CA PHE A 30 -15.84 4.43 14.22
C PHE A 30 -15.18 3.34 13.36
N LEU A 31 -14.72 2.26 13.98
CA LEU A 31 -14.12 1.13 13.25
C LEU A 31 -15.13 0.45 12.33
N HIS A 32 -16.39 0.32 12.75
CA HIS A 32 -17.44 -0.22 11.90
C HIS A 32 -17.70 0.66 10.66
N MET A 33 -17.85 1.97 10.86
CA MET A 33 -18.00 2.94 9.76
C MET A 33 -16.79 2.92 8.82
N GLN A 34 -15.58 2.88 9.38
CA GLN A 34 -14.35 2.80 8.60
C GLN A 34 -14.29 1.52 7.77
N ARG A 35 -14.62 0.37 8.36
CA ARG A 35 -14.66 -0.91 7.62
C ARG A 35 -15.69 -0.89 6.50
N ASN A 36 -16.86 -0.31 6.72
CA ASN A 36 -17.89 -0.22 5.68
C ASN A 36 -17.45 0.71 4.54
N HIS A 37 -16.82 1.84 4.87
CA HIS A 37 -16.23 2.74 3.87
C HIS A 37 -15.15 2.04 3.03
N ARG A 38 -14.21 1.33 3.68
CA ARG A 38 -13.16 0.57 2.99
C ARG A 38 -13.74 -0.57 2.12
N LYS A 39 -14.80 -1.24 2.57
CA LYS A 39 -15.49 -2.27 1.78
C LYS A 39 -16.13 -1.69 0.51
N GLN A 40 -16.74 -0.51 0.61
CA GLN A 40 -17.32 0.18 -0.55
C GLN A 40 -16.22 0.57 -1.55
N GLN A 41 -15.09 1.09 -1.07
CA GLN A 41 -13.94 1.37 -1.93
C GLN A 41 -13.42 0.10 -2.62
N ALA A 42 -13.30 -1.00 -1.87
CA ALA A 42 -12.84 -2.28 -2.41
C ALA A 42 -13.76 -2.86 -3.49
N SER A 43 -15.08 -2.68 -3.39
CA SER A 43 -16.02 -3.15 -4.44
C SER A 43 -15.96 -2.33 -5.73
N GLU A 44 -15.48 -1.09 -5.66
CA GLU A 44 -15.30 -0.24 -6.84
C GLU A 44 -13.92 -0.41 -7.50
N ILE A 45 -13.05 -1.25 -6.96
CA ILE A 45 -11.78 -1.58 -7.63
C ILE A 45 -12.07 -2.40 -8.91
N ARG A 46 -11.35 -2.08 -9.98
CA ARG A 46 -11.28 -2.87 -11.20
C ARG A 46 -9.83 -3.22 -11.47
N PHE A 47 -9.63 -4.37 -12.12
CA PHE A 47 -8.30 -4.95 -12.29
C PHE A 47 -7.84 -4.81 -13.74
N LEU A 48 -6.61 -4.34 -13.90
CA LEU A 48 -5.92 -4.16 -15.17
C LEU A 48 -4.67 -5.05 -15.17
N GLN A 49 -4.54 -5.95 -16.14
CA GLN A 49 -3.28 -6.63 -16.38
C GLN A 49 -2.40 -5.76 -17.28
N VAL A 50 -1.19 -5.48 -16.84
CA VAL A 50 -0.23 -4.63 -17.56
C VAL A 50 0.88 -5.49 -18.15
N GLN A 51 1.14 -5.34 -19.43
CA GLN A 51 2.24 -5.99 -20.14
C GLN A 51 3.08 -4.93 -20.83
N ILE A 52 4.34 -4.81 -20.44
CA ILE A 52 5.27 -3.87 -21.05
C ILE A 52 6.13 -4.66 -22.06
N PRO A 53 6.14 -4.27 -23.35
CA PRO A 53 6.89 -5.00 -24.35
C PRO A 53 8.40 -4.82 -24.13
N LYS A 54 9.17 -5.84 -24.53
CA LYS A 54 10.62 -5.91 -24.23
C LYS A 54 11.44 -4.79 -24.87
N ASN A 55 10.93 -4.13 -25.91
CA ASN A 55 11.57 -3.00 -26.61
C ASN A 55 11.31 -1.64 -25.96
N ALA A 56 10.27 -1.51 -25.13
CA ALA A 56 9.98 -0.28 -24.37
C ALA A 56 10.85 -0.15 -23.11
N VAL A 57 11.54 -1.23 -22.75
CA VAL A 57 12.45 -1.33 -21.61
C VAL A 57 13.84 -1.51 -22.20
N ALA A 58 14.77 -0.60 -21.90
CA ALA A 58 16.15 -0.74 -22.35
C ALA A 58 16.73 -2.05 -21.76
N ARG A 59 16.93 -3.08 -22.59
CA ARG A 59 17.79 -4.21 -22.26
C ARG A 59 19.15 -3.98 -22.91
N SER A 60 20.19 -3.91 -22.08
CA SER A 60 21.58 -4.11 -22.47
C SER A 60 21.77 -5.58 -22.85
N SER A 61 21.49 -5.93 -24.10
CA SER A 61 21.55 -7.33 -24.52
C SER A 61 22.97 -7.91 -24.58
N ASP A 62 24.04 -7.15 -24.34
CA ASP A 62 25.43 -7.65 -24.41
C ASP A 62 26.46 -6.96 -23.47
N ILE A 63 26.12 -6.48 -22.25
CA ILE A 63 27.09 -5.69 -21.45
C ILE A 63 27.09 -6.02 -19.94
N ASP A 64 28.27 -5.86 -19.33
CA ASP A 64 28.66 -5.96 -17.91
C ASP A 64 27.54 -5.74 -16.87
N ALA A 65 27.62 -6.44 -15.73
CA ALA A 65 26.66 -6.33 -14.62
C ALA A 65 26.33 -4.88 -14.17
N LYS A 66 27.26 -3.94 -14.39
CA LYS A 66 27.04 -2.49 -14.13
C LYS A 66 25.98 -1.88 -15.03
N ASP A 67 25.92 -2.27 -16.29
CA ASP A 67 24.95 -1.75 -17.28
C ASP A 67 23.54 -2.30 -17.00
N HIS A 68 23.46 -3.52 -16.49
CA HIS A 68 22.20 -4.09 -16.01
C HIS A 68 21.62 -3.30 -14.82
N ILE A 69 22.47 -2.94 -13.84
CA ILE A 69 22.03 -2.15 -12.68
C ILE A 69 21.59 -0.74 -13.09
N GLN A 70 22.33 -0.11 -14.00
CA GLN A 70 22.00 1.23 -14.47
C GLN A 70 20.68 1.25 -15.26
N SER A 71 20.48 0.29 -16.17
CA SER A 71 19.21 0.15 -16.91
C SER A 71 18.03 -0.15 -15.98
N MET A 72 18.21 -1.01 -14.97
CA MET A 72 17.21 -1.21 -13.92
C MET A 72 16.86 0.09 -13.20
N LYS A 73 17.86 0.86 -12.73
CA LYS A 73 17.61 2.14 -12.04
C LYS A 73 16.85 3.12 -12.92
N GLN A 74 17.17 3.18 -14.22
CA GLN A 74 16.45 4.00 -15.19
C GLN A 74 14.99 3.56 -15.37
N ASN A 75 14.72 2.25 -15.44
CA ASN A 75 13.37 1.72 -15.54
C ASN A 75 12.54 2.02 -14.28
N ILE A 76 13.16 1.93 -13.10
CA ILE A 76 12.52 2.28 -11.83
C ILE A 76 12.27 3.80 -11.75
N GLU A 77 13.18 4.64 -12.26
CA GLU A 77 12.96 6.10 -12.33
C GLU A 77 11.76 6.46 -13.21
N LEU A 78 11.61 5.78 -14.36
CA LEU A 78 10.43 5.98 -15.21
C LEU A 78 9.14 5.57 -14.47
N MET A 79 9.17 4.44 -13.76
CA MET A 79 8.04 4.00 -12.93
C MET A 79 7.77 4.95 -11.76
N ASN A 80 8.80 5.59 -11.21
CA ASN A 80 8.66 6.60 -10.16
C ASN A 80 7.83 7.80 -10.64
N GLN A 81 7.91 8.15 -11.93
CA GLN A 81 7.05 9.19 -12.51
C GLN A 81 5.58 8.75 -12.57
N VAL A 82 5.31 7.50 -12.97
CA VAL A 82 3.96 6.92 -12.91
C VAL A 82 3.44 6.87 -11.47
N TYR A 83 4.27 6.44 -10.53
CA TYR A 83 3.92 6.35 -9.11
C TYR A 83 3.58 7.72 -8.51
N LYS A 84 4.32 8.79 -8.85
CA LYS A 84 3.99 10.16 -8.43
C LYS A 84 2.60 10.58 -8.90
N ASN A 85 2.21 10.14 -10.11
CA ASN A 85 0.90 10.43 -10.68
C ASN A 85 -0.25 9.65 -10.03
N PHE A 86 0.03 8.59 -9.26
CA PHE A 86 -1.00 7.91 -8.47
C PHE A 86 -1.63 8.80 -7.41
N TYR A 87 -0.97 9.90 -7.02
CA TYR A 87 -1.59 10.91 -6.16
C TYR A 87 -2.86 11.52 -6.79
N ALA A 88 -3.05 11.43 -8.11
CA ALA A 88 -4.26 11.91 -8.80
C ALA A 88 -5.56 11.19 -8.36
N ILE A 89 -5.47 10.03 -7.69
CA ILE A 89 -6.64 9.34 -7.12
C ILE A 89 -7.10 9.95 -5.79
N PHE A 90 -6.35 10.94 -5.26
CA PHE A 90 -6.65 11.59 -4.00
C PHE A 90 -8.01 12.29 -4.07
N ASP A 91 -8.87 11.97 -3.11
CA ASP A 91 -10.14 12.64 -2.91
C ASP A 91 -10.17 13.32 -1.52
N GLY A 92 -10.45 14.63 -1.55
CA GLY A 92 -10.52 15.50 -0.36
C GLY A 92 -11.84 15.41 0.43
N GLY A 93 -12.77 14.55 0.01
CA GLY A 93 -14.05 14.34 0.68
C GLY A 93 -13.90 14.00 2.17
N TRP A 94 -14.80 14.51 3.00
CA TRP A 94 -14.71 14.37 4.46
C TRP A 94 -14.66 12.90 4.92
N ARG A 95 -15.35 12.00 4.22
CA ARG A 95 -15.31 10.54 4.49
C ARG A 95 -13.92 9.98 4.23
N ASN A 96 -13.28 10.36 3.13
CA ASN A 96 -11.93 9.91 2.79
C ASN A 96 -10.87 10.52 3.71
N LYS A 97 -11.11 11.74 4.21
CA LYS A 97 -10.29 12.35 5.27
C LYS A 97 -10.37 11.58 6.58
N LYS A 98 -11.57 11.10 6.95
CA LYS A 98 -11.82 10.46 8.25
C LYS A 98 -11.59 8.95 8.26
N PHE A 99 -11.90 8.27 7.16
CA PHE A 99 -11.91 6.80 7.05
C PHE A 99 -10.85 6.24 6.10
N GLY A 100 -10.18 7.12 5.35
CA GLY A 100 -9.08 6.80 4.43
C GLY A 100 -9.45 6.96 2.95
N ASN A 101 -8.44 7.26 2.15
CA ASN A 101 -8.56 7.56 0.73
C ASN A 101 -8.67 6.30 -0.13
N ASN A 102 -8.95 6.49 -1.42
CA ASN A 102 -8.91 5.41 -2.39
C ASN A 102 -7.46 4.88 -2.54
N ALA A 103 -7.32 3.58 -2.79
CA ALA A 103 -6.02 2.94 -2.94
C ALA A 103 -5.86 2.33 -4.33
N ILE A 104 -4.63 2.31 -4.83
CA ILE A 104 -4.22 1.47 -5.96
C ILE A 104 -3.57 0.20 -5.39
N SER A 105 -4.00 -0.94 -5.91
CA SER A 105 -3.34 -2.23 -5.67
C SER A 105 -2.33 -2.49 -6.77
N MET A 106 -1.11 -2.86 -6.40
CA MET A 106 -0.09 -3.38 -7.32
C MET A 106 0.18 -4.83 -6.95
N GLU A 107 -0.01 -5.72 -7.91
CA GLU A 107 -0.02 -7.15 -7.68
C GLU A 107 0.92 -7.89 -8.64
N ILE A 108 1.67 -8.83 -8.09
CA ILE A 108 2.39 -9.86 -8.84
C ILE A 108 1.66 -11.17 -8.58
N LEU A 109 1.15 -11.80 -9.63
CA LEU A 109 0.49 -13.09 -9.55
C LEU A 109 1.25 -14.12 -10.39
N VAL A 110 1.68 -15.21 -9.76
CA VAL A 110 2.23 -16.37 -10.44
C VAL A 110 1.16 -17.44 -10.53
N GLU A 111 0.87 -17.89 -11.74
CA GLU A 111 -0.11 -18.93 -12.02
C GLU A 111 0.28 -19.67 -13.30
N LYS A 112 0.30 -21.01 -13.27
CA LYS A 112 0.65 -21.85 -14.42
C LYS A 112 1.99 -21.45 -15.06
N GLU A 113 3.01 -21.27 -14.23
CA GLU A 113 4.37 -20.89 -14.67
C GLU A 113 4.45 -19.51 -15.36
N VAL A 114 3.41 -18.69 -15.28
CA VAL A 114 3.37 -17.34 -15.85
C VAL A 114 3.23 -16.30 -14.75
N ILE A 115 4.07 -15.27 -14.84
CA ILE A 115 4.00 -14.08 -13.96
C ILE A 115 3.10 -13.03 -14.63
N LYS A 116 2.12 -12.55 -13.88
CA LYS A 116 1.19 -11.50 -14.30
C LYS A 116 1.36 -10.30 -13.38
N PHE A 117 1.52 -9.12 -13.98
CA PHE A 117 1.49 -7.84 -13.27
C PHE A 117 0.09 -7.25 -13.38
N ILE A 118 -0.52 -6.99 -12.23
CA ILE A 118 -1.92 -6.58 -12.13
C ILE A 118 -1.99 -5.28 -11.33
N LEU A 119 -2.80 -4.34 -11.79
CA LEU A 119 -3.15 -3.11 -11.08
C LEU A 119 -4.63 -3.16 -10.70
N GLY A 120 -4.94 -3.01 -9.41
CA GLY A 120 -6.29 -2.70 -8.93
C GLY A 120 -6.46 -1.19 -8.83
N VAL A 121 -7.37 -0.63 -9.62
CA VAL A 121 -7.60 0.83 -9.69
C VAL A 121 -9.06 1.12 -9.34
N PRO A 122 -9.35 2.19 -8.56
CA PRO A 122 -10.73 2.62 -8.36
C PRO A 122 -11.40 2.93 -9.70
N LYS A 123 -12.65 2.52 -9.87
CA LYS A 123 -13.41 2.61 -11.13
C LYS A 123 -13.31 3.97 -11.81
N ASP A 124 -13.42 5.05 -11.05
CA ASP A 124 -13.44 6.42 -11.57
C ASP A 124 -12.08 6.89 -12.11
N HIS A 125 -11.00 6.18 -11.78
CA HIS A 125 -9.62 6.53 -12.17
C HIS A 125 -9.00 5.57 -13.19
N ILE A 126 -9.73 4.55 -13.65
CA ILE A 126 -9.19 3.56 -14.62
C ILE A 126 -8.63 4.24 -15.86
N VAL A 127 -9.44 5.04 -16.54
CA VAL A 127 -9.06 5.69 -17.81
C VAL A 127 -7.84 6.59 -17.61
N THR A 128 -7.74 7.24 -16.46
CA THR A 128 -6.59 8.08 -16.09
C THR A 128 -5.32 7.24 -15.96
N VAL A 129 -5.39 6.13 -15.22
CA VAL A 129 -4.24 5.23 -15.02
C VAL A 129 -3.82 4.55 -16.33
N GLU A 130 -4.77 4.12 -17.17
CA GLU A 130 -4.46 3.56 -18.48
C GLU A 130 -3.70 4.54 -19.37
N LYS A 131 -4.16 5.79 -19.45
CA LYS A 131 -3.48 6.85 -20.20
C LYS A 131 -2.09 7.15 -19.66
N MET A 132 -1.93 7.15 -18.32
CA MET A 132 -0.63 7.33 -17.68
C MET A 132 0.34 6.20 -18.06
N ILE A 133 -0.08 4.94 -17.95
CA ILE A 133 0.78 3.80 -18.32
C ILE A 133 1.16 3.88 -19.80
N ALA A 134 0.20 4.14 -20.68
CA ALA A 134 0.44 4.29 -22.11
C ALA A 134 1.36 5.47 -22.47
N SER A 135 1.34 6.56 -21.69
CA SER A 135 2.20 7.73 -21.93
C SER A 135 3.65 7.50 -21.52
N PHE A 136 3.90 6.76 -20.43
CA PHE A 136 5.25 6.48 -19.95
C PHE A 136 5.86 5.22 -20.60
N TYR A 137 5.04 4.23 -20.94
CA TYR A 137 5.48 2.98 -21.57
C TYR A 137 4.83 2.80 -22.94
N SER A 138 5.51 3.31 -23.97
CA SER A 138 5.07 3.16 -25.35
C SER A 138 4.94 1.67 -25.72
N GLY A 139 3.79 1.29 -26.29
CA GLY A 139 3.49 -0.10 -26.64
C GLY A 139 3.08 -0.99 -25.47
N ALA A 140 2.91 -0.45 -24.26
CA ALA A 140 2.32 -1.21 -23.16
C ALA A 140 0.89 -1.65 -23.50
N ILE A 141 0.58 -2.91 -23.23
CA ILE A 141 -0.76 -3.47 -23.35
C ILE A 141 -1.39 -3.47 -21.97
N VAL A 142 -2.50 -2.76 -21.83
CA VAL A 142 -3.31 -2.73 -20.61
C VAL A 142 -4.64 -3.43 -20.90
N ALA A 143 -4.89 -4.54 -20.23
CA ALA A 143 -6.08 -5.36 -20.44
C ALA A 143 -6.95 -5.39 -19.19
N HIS A 144 -8.25 -5.11 -19.35
CA HIS A 144 -9.20 -5.32 -18.27
C HIS A 144 -9.38 -6.80 -17.97
N ILE A 145 -9.22 -7.17 -16.70
CA ILE A 145 -9.40 -8.54 -16.24
C ILE A 145 -10.41 -8.61 -15.09
N LYS A 146 -10.97 -9.80 -14.89
CA LYS A 146 -11.74 -10.08 -13.66
C LYS A 146 -10.77 -10.15 -12.48
N GLN A 147 -11.31 -9.94 -11.27
CA GLN A 147 -10.54 -10.12 -10.04
C GLN A 147 -9.84 -11.48 -10.05
N PRO A 148 -8.50 -11.52 -9.88
CA PRO A 148 -7.78 -12.77 -9.86
C PRO A 148 -8.23 -13.65 -8.70
N LYS A 149 -8.42 -14.94 -8.96
CA LYS A 149 -8.76 -15.94 -7.94
C LYS A 149 -7.49 -16.63 -7.44
N LEU A 150 -7.09 -16.29 -6.23
CA LEU A 150 -5.95 -16.92 -5.55
C LEU A 150 -6.29 -18.32 -5.02
N LEU A 151 -7.53 -18.52 -4.56
CA LEU A 151 -7.99 -19.80 -4.02
C LEU A 151 -8.92 -20.51 -5.00
N GLU A 152 -8.58 -21.76 -5.30
CA GLU A 152 -9.39 -22.67 -6.08
C GLU A 152 -10.12 -23.67 -5.17
N ALA A 153 -11.24 -24.22 -5.65
CA ALA A 153 -12.02 -25.17 -4.89
C ALA A 153 -11.18 -26.44 -4.60
N GLY A 154 -11.17 -26.88 -3.34
CA GLY A 154 -10.42 -28.06 -2.90
C GLY A 154 -8.91 -27.83 -2.70
N LYS A 155 -8.41 -26.58 -2.84
CA LYS A 155 -7.03 -26.22 -2.51
C LYS A 155 -6.96 -25.49 -1.16
N TYR A 156 -5.76 -25.40 -0.60
CA TYR A 156 -5.50 -24.67 0.65
C TYR A 156 -4.98 -23.26 0.34
N PHE A 157 -5.22 -22.33 1.26
CA PHE A 157 -4.71 -20.96 1.19
C PHE A 157 -3.91 -20.66 2.46
N ALA A 158 -2.71 -20.12 2.26
CA ALA A 158 -1.91 -19.51 3.31
C ALA A 158 -1.47 -18.12 2.85
N GLY A 159 -1.45 -17.17 3.78
CA GLY A 159 -1.07 -15.79 3.50
C GLY A 159 -0.66 -15.07 4.77
N GLY A 160 -0.03 -13.92 4.60
CA GLY A 160 0.40 -13.07 5.70
C GLY A 160 0.57 -11.63 5.23
N GLU A 161 0.88 -10.76 6.18
CA GLU A 161 1.16 -9.35 5.93
C GLU A 161 2.57 -9.00 6.38
N PHE A 162 3.21 -8.10 5.65
CA PHE A 162 4.47 -7.51 6.09
C PHE A 162 4.18 -6.33 6.99
N THR A 163 4.86 -6.28 8.14
CA THR A 163 4.82 -5.12 9.05
C THR A 163 6.20 -4.51 9.18
N LEU A 164 6.24 -3.20 9.39
CA LEU A 164 7.50 -2.49 9.58
C LEU A 164 8.04 -2.79 10.98
N THR A 165 9.29 -3.25 11.07
CA THR A 165 9.99 -3.46 12.35
C THR A 165 10.24 -2.14 13.10
N LYS A 166 10.37 -1.03 12.36
CA LYS A 166 10.57 0.32 12.89
C LYS A 166 9.39 1.21 12.52
N LYS A 167 9.27 2.37 13.17
CA LYS A 167 8.26 3.37 12.84
C LYS A 167 8.37 3.81 11.37
N SER A 168 7.24 4.08 10.73
CA SER A 168 7.15 4.47 9.32
C SER A 168 7.83 5.80 8.96
N VAL A 169 8.23 6.60 9.95
CA VAL A 169 9.01 7.83 9.75
C VAL A 169 10.45 7.55 9.31
N TYR A 170 10.99 6.38 9.63
CA TYR A 170 12.32 5.99 9.18
C TYR A 170 12.28 5.61 7.70
N PRO A 171 13.25 6.11 6.88
CA PRO A 171 13.27 5.80 5.46
C PRO A 171 13.57 4.32 5.21
N LEU A 172 12.99 3.80 4.14
CA LEU A 172 13.37 2.51 3.56
C LEU A 172 14.53 2.70 2.59
N LYS A 173 15.34 1.64 2.40
CA LYS A 173 16.40 1.65 1.38
C LYS A 173 15.76 1.76 0.00
N THR A 174 16.18 2.76 -0.79
CA THR A 174 15.68 2.99 -2.15
C THR A 174 16.52 2.24 -3.19
N TYR A 175 15.99 2.12 -4.42
CA TYR A 175 16.65 1.46 -5.55
C TYR A 175 18.01 2.07 -5.90
N GLU A 176 18.23 3.35 -5.58
CA GLU A 176 19.52 4.02 -5.79
C GLU A 176 20.66 3.33 -5.03
N ALA A 177 20.36 2.77 -3.86
CA ALA A 177 21.31 2.09 -2.99
C ALA A 177 21.37 0.56 -3.23
N PHE A 178 20.61 0.03 -4.19
CA PHE A 178 20.68 -1.39 -4.55
C PHE A 178 21.88 -1.66 -5.46
N GLU A 179 22.59 -2.74 -5.14
CA GLU A 179 23.77 -3.25 -5.86
C GLU A 179 23.40 -4.37 -6.85
N ALA A 180 22.19 -4.90 -6.75
CA ALA A 180 21.63 -5.94 -7.61
C ALA A 180 20.10 -5.74 -7.73
N ASP A 181 19.46 -6.43 -8.68
CA ASP A 181 18.00 -6.32 -8.86
C ASP A 181 17.25 -7.01 -7.69
N PRO A 182 16.44 -6.27 -6.91
CA PRO A 182 15.67 -6.86 -5.81
C PRO A 182 14.63 -7.88 -6.31
N MET A 183 14.22 -7.80 -7.58
CA MET A 183 13.24 -8.69 -8.17
C MET A 183 13.82 -10.09 -8.39
N ASP A 184 15.13 -10.23 -8.62
CA ASP A 184 15.78 -11.53 -8.87
C ASP A 184 15.54 -12.52 -7.72
N SER A 185 15.59 -12.04 -6.48
CA SER A 185 15.33 -12.87 -5.29
C SER A 185 13.87 -13.33 -5.22
N ILE A 186 12.93 -12.46 -5.59
CA ILE A 186 11.50 -12.76 -5.61
C ILE A 186 11.20 -13.77 -6.73
N LEU A 187 11.74 -13.55 -7.93
CA LEU A 187 11.54 -14.42 -9.09
C LEU A 187 12.18 -15.80 -8.90
N SER A 188 13.34 -15.88 -8.25
CA SER A 188 13.99 -17.14 -7.91
C SER A 188 13.18 -17.95 -6.89
N ALA A 189 12.44 -17.30 -5.99
CA ALA A 189 11.51 -18.02 -5.11
C ALA A 189 10.33 -18.62 -5.89
N PHE A 190 9.90 -17.95 -6.97
CA PHE A 190 8.79 -18.39 -7.81
C PHE A 190 9.13 -19.51 -8.79
N SER A 191 10.41 -19.70 -9.15
CA SER A 191 10.82 -20.75 -10.09
C SER A 191 10.61 -22.18 -9.55
N ASN A 192 10.50 -22.33 -8.23
CA ASN A 192 10.28 -23.62 -7.56
C ASN A 192 8.79 -23.98 -7.40
N LEU A 193 7.86 -23.17 -7.93
CA LEU A 193 6.43 -23.40 -7.79
C LEU A 193 5.92 -24.49 -8.73
N ASN A 194 5.04 -25.35 -8.23
CA ASN A 194 4.36 -26.35 -9.04
C ASN A 194 3.30 -25.70 -9.95
N LYS A 195 2.94 -26.36 -11.06
CA LYS A 195 1.91 -25.87 -12.01
C LYS A 195 0.54 -25.60 -11.37
N ASP A 196 0.25 -26.32 -10.30
CA ASP A 196 -1.00 -26.27 -9.53
C ASP A 196 -0.95 -25.26 -8.36
N GLU A 197 0.17 -24.58 -8.16
CA GLU A 197 0.36 -23.57 -7.12
C GLU A 197 0.18 -22.15 -7.68
N LYS A 198 -0.30 -21.27 -6.81
CA LYS A 198 -0.40 -19.85 -7.07
C LYS A 198 0.25 -19.07 -5.96
N VAL A 199 0.99 -18.04 -6.32
CA VAL A 199 1.56 -17.08 -5.36
C VAL A 199 1.21 -15.68 -5.80
N GLY A 200 0.72 -14.89 -4.84
CA GLY A 200 0.37 -13.49 -5.03
C GLY A 200 1.15 -12.62 -4.06
N ILE A 201 1.79 -11.56 -4.56
CA ILE A 201 2.29 -10.45 -3.74
C ILE A 201 1.43 -9.23 -4.07
N GLN A 202 0.90 -8.58 -3.04
CA GLN A 202 0.07 -7.38 -3.17
C GLN A 202 0.68 -6.23 -2.38
N ILE A 203 0.75 -5.06 -3.02
CA ILE A 203 1.15 -3.80 -2.41
C ILE A 203 -0.01 -2.81 -2.60
N LEU A 204 -0.61 -2.35 -1.50
CA LEU A 204 -1.64 -1.32 -1.52
C LEU A 204 -1.00 0.05 -1.28
N VAL A 205 -1.32 1.00 -2.15
CA VAL A 205 -0.80 2.37 -2.08
C VAL A 205 -1.97 3.34 -1.99
N GLU A 206 -1.94 4.15 -0.95
CA GLU A 206 -2.95 5.17 -0.67
C GLU A 206 -2.29 6.56 -0.56
N PRO A 207 -2.84 7.60 -1.21
CA PRO A 207 -2.33 8.96 -1.06
C PRO A 207 -2.63 9.48 0.35
N LEU A 208 -1.60 10.03 1.00
CA LEU A 208 -1.72 10.63 2.33
C LEU A 208 -2.24 12.07 2.25
N HIS A 209 -3.10 12.43 3.20
CA HIS A 209 -3.54 13.83 3.39
C HIS A 209 -2.36 14.73 3.77
N GLU A 210 -2.41 15.99 3.34
CA GLU A 210 -1.34 16.97 3.57
C GLU A 210 -0.99 17.15 5.06
N ASP A 211 -1.99 17.10 5.95
CA ASP A 211 -1.83 17.17 7.40
C ASP A 211 -0.90 16.04 7.92
N TRP A 212 -1.07 14.83 7.40
CA TRP A 212 -0.23 13.68 7.74
C TRP A 212 1.17 13.83 7.14
N LEU A 213 1.26 14.30 5.90
CA LEU A 213 2.54 14.51 5.22
C LEU A 213 3.40 15.53 5.97
N LYS A 214 2.80 16.63 6.44
CA LYS A 214 3.47 17.64 7.28
C LYS A 214 4.01 17.06 8.58
N LYS A 215 3.21 16.25 9.29
CA LYS A 215 3.63 15.57 10.53
C LYS A 215 4.81 14.63 10.28
N MET A 216 4.75 13.82 9.23
CA MET A 216 5.82 12.87 8.88
C MET A 216 7.11 13.59 8.51
N ARG A 217 7.04 14.67 7.73
CA ARG A 217 8.21 15.49 7.37
C ARG A 217 8.87 16.12 8.60
N LYS A 218 8.06 16.70 9.50
CA LYS A 218 8.55 17.27 10.76
C LYS A 218 9.23 16.20 11.63
N ALA A 219 8.61 15.04 11.77
CA ALA A 219 9.17 13.95 12.57
C ALA A 219 10.50 13.45 11.97
N ALA A 220 10.61 13.33 10.65
CA ALA A 220 11.86 12.96 9.98
C ALA A 220 12.96 14.03 10.18
N GLU A 221 12.60 15.31 10.13
CA GLU A 221 13.52 16.43 10.39
C GLU A 221 13.99 16.46 11.84
N ASP A 222 13.10 16.25 12.81
CA ASP A 222 13.45 16.19 14.23
C ASP A 222 14.40 15.02 14.52
N ILE A 223 14.17 13.85 13.90
CA ILE A 223 15.10 12.69 13.98
C ILE A 223 16.47 13.04 13.37
N LYS A 224 16.50 13.68 12.19
CA LYS A 224 17.75 14.11 11.53
C LYS A 224 18.53 15.08 12.42
N ASN A 225 17.83 15.96 13.14
CA ASN A 225 18.40 16.94 14.05
C ASN A 225 18.74 16.37 15.45
N GLY A 226 18.61 15.05 15.65
CA GLY A 226 18.97 14.39 16.91
C GLY A 226 18.00 14.66 18.07
N LYS A 227 16.83 15.24 17.80
CA LYS A 227 15.79 15.42 18.83
C LYS A 227 15.17 14.06 19.13
N LYS A 228 15.13 13.68 20.42
CA LYS A 228 14.45 12.46 20.86
C LYS A 228 12.97 12.53 20.47
N GLU A 229 12.44 11.40 20.02
CA GLU A 229 11.01 11.27 19.75
C GLU A 229 10.21 11.70 20.99
N LEU A 230 9.29 12.64 20.80
CA LEU A 230 8.27 12.94 21.81
C LEU A 230 7.54 11.62 22.10
N GLY A 231 7.50 11.26 23.38
CA GLY A 231 6.87 10.03 23.84
C GLY A 231 5.41 9.96 23.42
N PHE A 232 4.79 8.79 23.63
CA PHE A 232 3.45 8.38 23.21
C PHE A 232 2.26 9.33 23.53
N TRP A 233 2.52 10.48 24.16
CA TRP A 233 1.58 11.55 24.52
C TRP A 233 2.03 12.95 24.02
N GLY A 234 2.66 13.04 22.85
CA GLY A 234 3.04 14.33 22.23
C GLY A 234 3.09 14.27 20.71
#